data_AF-A0A1Y4M678-F1
#
_entry.id   AF-A0A1Y4M678-F1
#
_cell.length_a   1.000
_cell.length_b   1.000
_cell.length_c   1.000
_cell.angle_alpha   90.00
_cell.angle_beta   90.00
_cell.angle_gamma   90.00
#
_symmetry.space_group_name_H-M   'P 1'
#
loop_
_entity.id
_entity.type
_entity.pdbx_description
1 polymer ?
#
loop_
_entity_poly.entity_id
_entity_poly.type
_entity_poly.pdbx_seq_one_letter_code
_entity_poly.pdbx_strand_id
1 'polypeptide(L)'
;MSVGAYATPVYYMEAKRQQAQAMMDAKEVIKRVGAEFAAMTGRQYGLIEKYMMDDAEMAIIIIGSSAGTAKQAILELRAQGKKAGLIKIRSFRPFPAEAIAEALKDVKAFAAMDKDDSFNAHCGPIFAETAAALYAAGVSAPKGINYIYGLGGRDVRVESIQHVFAELEKISGSGDTGDTYRYLDVRE
;
A
#
# COMPACT_ATOMS: atom_id res chain seq x y z
N MET A 1 29.04 10.72 -25.53
CA MET A 1 28.67 10.23 -24.18
C MET A 1 28.80 8.72 -24.18
N SER A 2 29.62 8.14 -23.31
CA SER A 2 29.69 6.69 -23.10
C SER A 2 28.61 6.26 -22.10
N VAL A 3 27.82 5.25 -22.45
CA VAL A 3 26.88 4.60 -21.52
C VAL A 3 27.61 3.42 -20.86
N GLY A 4 27.56 3.32 -19.53
CA GLY A 4 28.19 2.23 -18.78
C GLY A 4 29.70 2.37 -18.53
N ALA A 5 30.25 3.58 -18.67
CA ALA A 5 31.65 3.83 -18.28
C ALA A 5 31.85 3.66 -16.77
N TYR A 6 33.02 3.19 -16.38
CA TYR A 6 33.44 3.11 -14.99
C TYR A 6 33.41 4.50 -14.35
N ALA A 7 32.64 4.65 -13.28
CA ALA A 7 32.58 5.87 -12.48
C ALA A 7 33.41 5.69 -11.21
N THR A 8 34.33 6.62 -10.96
CA THR A 8 35.11 6.65 -9.71
C THR A 8 34.24 7.15 -8.55
N PRO A 9 34.62 6.90 -7.29
CA PRO A 9 33.87 7.37 -6.11
C PRO A 9 33.59 8.88 -6.08
N VAL A 10 34.44 9.69 -6.73
CA VAL A 10 34.28 11.16 -6.79
C VAL A 10 33.13 11.64 -7.69
N TYR A 11 32.57 10.77 -8.54
CA TYR A 11 31.42 11.10 -9.41
C TYR A 11 30.22 10.18 -9.20
N TYR A 12 30.42 9.02 -8.55
CA TYR A 12 29.39 8.00 -8.43
C TYR A 12 28.20 8.50 -7.60
N MET A 13 28.44 9.29 -6.54
CA MET A 13 27.38 9.84 -5.69
C MET A 13 26.48 10.81 -6.46
N GLU A 14 27.06 11.68 -7.28
CA GLU A 14 26.35 12.64 -8.13
C GLU A 14 25.50 11.90 -9.17
N ALA A 15 26.05 10.85 -9.78
CA ALA A 15 25.30 10.01 -10.71
C ALA A 15 24.11 9.32 -10.01
N LYS A 16 24.30 8.77 -8.80
CA LYS A 16 23.21 8.18 -8.01
C LYS A 16 22.18 9.23 -7.58
N ARG A 17 22.59 10.46 -7.23
CA ARG A 17 21.68 11.56 -6.89
C ARG A 17 20.82 11.97 -8.09
N GLN A 18 21.38 12.01 -9.29
CA GLN A 18 20.64 12.27 -10.53
C GLN A 18 19.62 11.16 -10.83
N GLN A 19 19.99 9.89 -10.65
CA GLN A 19 19.05 8.76 -10.76
C GLN A 19 17.90 8.88 -9.75
N ALA A 20 18.21 9.23 -8.50
CA ALA A 20 17.20 9.44 -7.46
C ALA A 20 16.30 10.64 -7.80
N GLN A 21 16.84 11.73 -8.35
CA GLN A 21 16.05 12.88 -8.81
C GLN A 21 15.09 12.48 -9.93
N ALA A 22 15.57 11.72 -10.93
CA ALA A 22 14.73 11.23 -12.01
C ALA A 22 13.57 10.35 -11.48
N MET A 23 13.81 9.55 -10.43
CA MET A 23 12.74 8.83 -9.75
C MET A 23 11.75 9.80 -9.08
N MET A 24 12.21 10.81 -8.35
CA MET A 24 11.30 11.82 -7.75
C MET A 24 10.43 12.52 -8.82
N ASP A 25 11.04 12.94 -9.93
CA ASP A 25 10.37 13.63 -11.02
C ASP A 25 9.35 12.74 -11.76
N ALA A 26 9.58 11.42 -11.76
CA ALA A 26 8.66 10.45 -12.38
C ALA A 26 7.25 10.48 -11.76
N LYS A 27 7.08 10.95 -10.51
CA LYS A 27 5.76 11.10 -9.87
C LYS A 27 4.82 11.96 -10.73
N GLU A 28 5.29 13.10 -11.21
CA GLU A 28 4.48 14.03 -12.00
C GLU A 28 4.22 13.52 -13.41
N VAL A 29 5.20 12.83 -14.00
CA VAL A 29 5.02 12.17 -15.30
C VAL A 29 3.93 11.09 -15.22
N ILE A 30 3.93 10.26 -14.17
CA ILE A 30 2.91 9.21 -13.97
C ILE A 30 1.52 9.84 -13.84
N LYS A 31 1.38 10.93 -13.06
CA LYS A 31 0.10 11.64 -12.91
C LYS A 31 -0.39 12.21 -14.23
N ARG A 32 0.49 12.87 -15.00
CA ARG A 32 0.15 13.45 -16.31
C ARG A 32 -0.32 12.38 -17.29
N VAL A 33 0.45 11.31 -17.45
CA VAL A 33 0.08 10.20 -18.36
C VAL A 33 -1.19 9.49 -17.88
N GLY A 34 -1.40 9.36 -16.57
CA GLY A 34 -2.64 8.87 -15.99
C GLY A 34 -3.86 9.71 -16.36
N ALA A 35 -3.72 11.04 -16.37
CA ALA A 35 -4.78 11.96 -16.79
C ALA A 35 -5.04 11.89 -18.31
N GLU A 36 -4.00 11.80 -19.13
CA GLU A 36 -4.13 11.59 -20.59
C GLU A 36 -4.87 10.29 -20.90
N PHE A 37 -4.50 9.19 -20.22
CA PHE A 37 -5.18 7.90 -20.32
C PHE A 37 -6.65 7.97 -19.89
N ALA A 38 -6.95 8.75 -18.85
CA ALA A 38 -8.32 8.96 -18.39
C ALA A 38 -9.14 9.75 -19.41
N ALA A 39 -8.58 10.79 -20.03
CA ALA A 39 -9.25 11.55 -21.08
C ALA A 39 -9.58 10.67 -22.31
N MET A 40 -8.70 9.73 -22.64
CA MET A 40 -8.89 8.81 -23.77
C MET A 40 -9.87 7.67 -23.49
N THR A 41 -9.91 7.15 -22.25
CA THR A 41 -10.58 5.87 -21.95
C THR A 41 -11.66 5.95 -20.88
N GLY A 42 -11.81 7.09 -20.20
CA GLY A 42 -12.68 7.27 -19.04
C GLY A 42 -12.15 6.62 -17.75
N ARG A 43 -10.99 5.93 -17.79
CA ARG A 43 -10.41 5.22 -16.63
C ARG A 43 -9.35 6.08 -15.94
N GLN A 44 -9.62 6.48 -14.71
CA GLN A 44 -8.73 7.32 -13.91
C GLN A 44 -7.59 6.50 -13.30
N TYR A 45 -6.34 6.81 -13.68
CA TYR A 45 -5.13 6.23 -13.06
C TYR A 45 -4.22 7.32 -12.49
N GLY A 46 -3.47 6.96 -11.46
CA GLY A 46 -2.48 7.80 -10.79
C GLY A 46 -1.50 6.92 -10.01
N LEU A 47 -0.91 7.48 -8.95
CA LEU A 47 0.03 6.71 -8.11
C LEU A 47 -0.67 5.66 -7.23
N ILE A 48 -1.87 6.00 -6.76
CA ILE A 48 -2.77 5.12 -5.99
C ILE A 48 -4.19 5.20 -6.56
N GLU A 49 -4.99 4.21 -6.24
CA GLU A 49 -6.43 4.20 -6.45
C GLU A 49 -7.11 3.96 -5.09
N LYS A 50 -8.05 4.84 -4.73
CA LYS A 50 -8.86 4.69 -3.52
C LYS A 50 -10.18 4.02 -3.87
N TYR A 51 -10.69 3.18 -2.97
CA TYR A 51 -12.00 2.55 -3.10
C TYR A 51 -12.71 2.56 -1.75
N MET A 52 -13.88 3.20 -1.69
CA MET A 52 -14.67 3.36 -0.45
C MET A 52 -13.86 3.94 0.72
N MET A 53 -13.11 5.01 0.48
CA MET A 53 -12.21 5.63 1.49
C MET A 53 -12.76 6.91 2.13
N ASP A 54 -13.82 7.52 1.57
CA ASP A 54 -14.26 8.87 1.99
C ASP A 54 -14.76 8.92 3.44
N ASP A 55 -15.28 7.80 3.95
CA ASP A 55 -15.76 7.61 5.33
C ASP A 55 -15.15 6.37 6.01
N ALA A 56 -14.07 5.81 5.44
CA ALA A 56 -13.50 4.56 5.94
C ALA A 56 -12.90 4.71 7.34
N GLU A 57 -13.26 3.79 8.24
CA GLU A 57 -12.63 3.67 9.57
C GLU A 57 -11.55 2.58 9.59
N MET A 58 -11.61 1.64 8.64
CA MET A 58 -10.61 0.59 8.46
C MET A 58 -10.19 0.51 7.00
N ALA A 59 -8.91 0.32 6.73
CA ALA A 59 -8.42 0.24 5.35
C ALA A 59 -7.42 -0.89 5.15
N ILE A 60 -7.38 -1.45 3.93
CA ILE A 60 -6.22 -2.24 3.49
C ILE A 60 -5.43 -1.50 2.42
N ILE A 61 -4.11 -1.67 2.44
CA ILE A 61 -3.20 -1.22 1.39
C ILE A 61 -2.68 -2.46 0.67
N ILE A 62 -2.82 -2.49 -0.66
CA ILE A 62 -2.47 -3.67 -1.46
C ILE A 62 -1.97 -3.28 -2.85
N ILE A 63 -1.18 -4.14 -3.46
CA ILE A 63 -0.74 -4.02 -4.86
C ILE A 63 -1.14 -5.25 -5.67
N GLY A 64 -1.37 -5.06 -6.97
CA GLY A 64 -1.60 -6.16 -7.91
C GLY A 64 -3.04 -6.70 -7.96
N SER A 65 -3.16 -7.99 -8.29
CA SER A 65 -4.42 -8.66 -8.65
C SER A 65 -5.38 -8.84 -7.48
N SER A 66 -4.86 -9.11 -6.28
CA SER A 66 -5.67 -9.35 -5.07
C SER A 66 -6.50 -8.13 -4.65
N ALA A 67 -6.22 -6.94 -5.20
CA ALA A 67 -7.09 -5.78 -5.07
C ALA A 67 -8.50 -6.03 -5.63
N GLY A 68 -8.65 -6.89 -6.64
CA GLY A 68 -9.97 -7.28 -7.18
C GLY A 68 -10.81 -8.03 -6.15
N THR A 69 -10.24 -9.08 -5.56
CA THR A 69 -10.88 -9.84 -4.47
C THR A 69 -11.19 -8.94 -3.26
N ALA A 70 -10.27 -8.04 -2.91
CA ALA A 70 -10.48 -7.12 -1.82
C ALA A 70 -11.67 -6.17 -2.03
N LYS A 71 -11.89 -5.68 -3.27
CA LYS A 71 -13.07 -4.86 -3.58
C LYS A 71 -14.37 -5.63 -3.35
N GLN A 72 -14.41 -6.91 -3.71
CA GLN A 72 -15.58 -7.75 -3.46
C GLN A 72 -15.84 -7.92 -1.96
N ALA A 73 -14.80 -8.23 -1.17
CA ALA A 73 -14.92 -8.32 0.28
C ALA A 73 -15.40 -6.99 0.91
N ILE A 74 -14.88 -5.86 0.44
CA ILE A 74 -15.28 -4.53 0.92
C ILE A 74 -16.74 -4.23 0.58
N LEU A 75 -17.22 -4.60 -0.60
CA LEU A 75 -18.64 -4.43 -0.96
C LEU A 75 -19.55 -5.18 0.01
N GLU A 76 -19.21 -6.43 0.34
CA GLU A 76 -19.99 -7.25 1.27
C GLU A 76 -19.96 -6.69 2.70
N LEU A 77 -18.79 -6.24 3.16
CA LEU A 77 -18.64 -5.59 4.48
C LEU A 77 -19.40 -4.26 4.54
N ARG A 78 -19.37 -3.47 3.47
CA ARG A 78 -20.11 -2.20 3.36
C ARG A 78 -21.62 -2.43 3.38
N ALA A 79 -22.11 -3.50 2.75
CA ALA A 79 -23.52 -3.89 2.84
C ALA A 79 -23.96 -4.27 4.26
N GLN A 80 -23.02 -4.67 5.12
CA GLN A 80 -23.22 -4.93 6.55
C GLN A 80 -23.01 -3.69 7.43
N GLY A 81 -22.83 -2.51 6.84
CA GLY A 81 -22.61 -1.25 7.56
C GLY A 81 -21.19 -1.02 8.07
N LYS A 82 -20.22 -1.88 7.68
CA LYS A 82 -18.82 -1.74 8.09
C LYS A 82 -18.13 -0.71 7.20
N LYS A 83 -17.44 0.28 7.81
CA LYS A 83 -16.72 1.35 7.09
C LYS A 83 -15.34 0.89 6.60
N ALA A 84 -15.34 -0.10 5.71
CA ALA A 84 -14.14 -0.69 5.13
C ALA A 84 -13.71 0.03 3.84
N GLY A 85 -12.42 0.28 3.68
CA GLY A 85 -11.83 0.95 2.53
C GLY A 85 -10.59 0.25 1.97
N LEU A 86 -10.18 0.65 0.77
CA LEU A 86 -9.01 0.11 0.08
C LEU A 86 -8.19 1.22 -0.54
N ILE A 87 -6.87 1.11 -0.37
CA ILE A 87 -5.86 1.86 -1.10
C ILE A 87 -5.08 0.87 -1.97
N LYS A 88 -5.31 0.91 -3.28
CA LYS A 88 -4.55 0.11 -4.24
C LYS A 88 -3.35 0.91 -4.75
N ILE A 89 -2.14 0.43 -4.50
CA ILE A 89 -0.92 1.00 -5.06
C ILE A 89 -0.87 0.68 -6.56
N ARG A 90 -0.69 1.71 -7.39
CA ARG A 90 -0.52 1.58 -8.85
C ARG A 90 0.94 1.75 -9.26
N SER A 91 1.66 2.63 -8.59
CA SER A 91 3.11 2.76 -8.71
C SER A 91 3.76 2.59 -7.34
N PHE A 92 4.58 1.54 -7.16
CA PHE A 92 5.32 1.31 -5.92
C PHE A 92 6.62 2.11 -5.86
N ARG A 93 7.19 2.46 -7.02
CA ARG A 93 8.38 3.29 -7.18
C ARG A 93 8.11 4.28 -8.32
N PRO A 94 8.04 5.60 -8.04
CA PRO A 94 8.28 6.24 -6.74
C PRO A 94 7.18 5.89 -5.73
N PHE A 95 7.54 5.68 -4.47
CA PHE A 95 6.56 5.33 -3.44
C PHE A 95 5.62 6.53 -3.18
N PRO A 96 4.29 6.32 -3.16
CA PRO A 96 3.31 7.41 -3.01
C PRO A 96 3.06 7.76 -1.54
N ALA A 97 4.13 8.10 -0.82
CA ALA A 97 4.11 8.38 0.61
C ALA A 97 3.04 9.41 1.01
N GLU A 98 3.03 10.57 0.34
CA GLU A 98 2.14 11.68 0.70
C GLU A 98 0.66 11.30 0.47
N ALA A 99 0.38 10.59 -0.63
CA ALA A 99 -0.97 10.18 -0.97
C ALA A 99 -1.51 9.06 -0.07
N ILE A 100 -0.65 8.15 0.38
CA ILE A 100 -1.01 7.09 1.34
C ILE A 100 -1.25 7.69 2.72
N ALA A 101 -0.36 8.56 3.21
CA ALA A 101 -0.51 9.20 4.51
C ALA A 101 -1.80 10.03 4.60
N GLU A 102 -2.08 10.82 3.56
CA GLU A 102 -3.32 11.60 3.46
C GLU A 102 -4.57 10.69 3.43
N ALA A 103 -4.52 9.57 2.69
CA ALA A 103 -5.65 8.64 2.61
C ALA A 103 -5.91 7.87 3.92
N LEU A 104 -4.91 7.75 4.79
CA LEU A 104 -5.02 7.05 6.07
C LEU A 104 -5.28 7.96 7.26
N LYS A 105 -5.15 9.28 7.14
CA LYS A 105 -5.13 10.20 8.30
C LYS A 105 -6.35 10.09 9.23
N ASP A 106 -7.52 9.75 8.68
CA ASP A 106 -8.80 9.63 9.40
C ASP A 106 -9.20 8.17 9.68
N VAL A 107 -8.36 7.20 9.27
CA VAL A 107 -8.59 5.77 9.47
C VAL A 107 -8.12 5.36 10.87
N LYS A 108 -8.88 4.49 11.56
CA LYS A 108 -8.53 4.00 12.90
C LYS A 108 -7.52 2.86 12.86
N ALA A 109 -7.65 1.95 11.91
CA ALA A 109 -6.75 0.82 11.74
C ALA A 109 -6.53 0.47 10.27
N PHE A 110 -5.33 0.03 9.90
CA PHE A 110 -5.03 -0.41 8.55
C PHE A 110 -4.21 -1.70 8.51
N ALA A 111 -4.35 -2.46 7.42
CA ALA A 111 -3.48 -3.59 7.11
C ALA A 111 -2.71 -3.34 5.81
N ALA A 112 -1.39 -3.49 5.85
CA ALA A 112 -0.58 -3.59 4.64
C ALA A 112 -0.49 -5.06 4.20
N MET A 113 -0.93 -5.32 2.98
CA MET A 113 -0.99 -6.66 2.38
C MET A 113 0.23 -6.86 1.47
N ASP A 114 1.25 -7.55 1.98
CA ASP A 114 2.51 -7.81 1.29
C ASP A 114 2.54 -9.21 0.68
N LYS A 115 2.59 -9.28 -0.65
CA LYS A 115 2.85 -10.54 -1.38
C LYS A 115 4.36 -10.72 -1.60
N ASP A 116 5.09 -10.49 -0.52
CA ASP A 116 6.55 -10.51 -0.45
C ASP A 116 6.94 -10.81 1.00
N ASP A 117 7.91 -11.69 1.19
CA ASP A 117 8.54 -11.89 2.49
C ASP A 117 9.98 -11.40 2.39
N SER A 118 10.28 -10.33 3.10
CA SER A 118 11.58 -9.69 3.07
C SER A 118 12.63 -10.40 3.94
N PHE A 119 12.27 -11.49 4.65
CA PHE A 119 13.14 -12.26 5.55
C PHE A 119 13.88 -11.40 6.60
N ASN A 120 13.30 -10.25 6.95
CA ASN A 120 13.86 -9.28 7.88
C ASN A 120 13.33 -9.44 9.31
N ALA A 121 12.46 -10.44 9.55
CA ALA A 121 11.79 -10.72 10.82
C ALA A 121 10.99 -9.53 11.41
N HIS A 122 10.57 -8.58 10.58
CA HIS A 122 9.91 -7.36 11.03
C HIS A 122 8.62 -7.04 10.27
N CYS A 123 8.67 -6.91 8.94
CA CYS A 123 7.50 -6.64 8.11
C CYS A 123 7.83 -6.70 6.60
N GLY A 124 6.80 -6.74 5.78
CA GLY A 124 6.88 -6.57 4.34
C GLY A 124 7.08 -5.11 3.89
N PRO A 125 7.45 -4.91 2.62
CA PRO A 125 7.90 -3.62 2.10
C PRO A 125 6.78 -2.56 2.02
N ILE A 126 5.53 -2.93 1.76
CA ILE A 126 4.41 -1.97 1.77
C ILE A 126 4.21 -1.44 3.19
N PHE A 127 4.25 -2.31 4.20
CA PHE A 127 4.11 -1.87 5.59
C PHE A 127 5.23 -0.92 6.00
N ALA A 128 6.49 -1.28 5.73
CA ALA A 128 7.65 -0.47 6.08
C ALA A 128 7.56 0.96 5.48
N GLU A 129 7.28 1.07 4.18
CA GLU A 129 7.17 2.35 3.49
C GLU A 129 5.94 3.15 3.95
N THR A 130 4.83 2.48 4.26
CA THR A 130 3.63 3.12 4.80
C THR A 130 3.87 3.68 6.20
N ALA A 131 4.50 2.91 7.08
CA ALA A 131 4.83 3.33 8.43
C ALA A 131 5.78 4.54 8.41
N ALA A 132 6.80 4.51 7.55
CA ALA A 132 7.70 5.64 7.34
C ALA A 132 6.96 6.88 6.80
N ALA A 133 6.04 6.70 5.85
CA ALA A 133 5.24 7.79 5.29
C ALA A 133 4.32 8.45 6.34
N LEU A 134 3.64 7.65 7.17
CA LEU A 134 2.79 8.15 8.26
C LEU A 134 3.62 8.92 9.28
N TYR A 135 4.75 8.37 9.71
CA TYR A 135 5.66 9.02 10.64
C TYR A 135 6.16 10.36 10.09
N ALA A 136 6.63 10.39 8.84
CA ALA A 136 7.12 11.61 8.19
C ALA A 136 6.02 12.69 8.03
N ALA A 137 4.76 12.28 7.88
CA ALA A 137 3.61 13.17 7.79
C ALA A 137 3.07 13.61 9.17
N GLY A 138 3.63 13.12 10.28
CA GLY A 138 3.13 13.40 11.63
C GLY A 138 1.78 12.73 11.94
N VAL A 139 1.40 11.69 11.18
CA VAL A 139 0.15 10.95 11.34
C VAL A 139 0.41 9.72 12.21
N SER A 140 -0.19 9.65 13.39
CA SER A 140 0.02 8.57 14.37
C SER A 140 -1.25 7.89 14.87
N ALA A 141 -2.43 8.40 14.48
CA ALA A 141 -3.71 7.84 14.90
C ALA A 141 -3.96 6.41 14.38
N PRO A 142 -3.71 6.08 13.10
CA PRO A 142 -4.02 4.75 12.56
C PRO A 142 -3.11 3.68 13.15
N LYS A 143 -3.71 2.56 13.60
CA LYS A 143 -2.98 1.37 14.03
C LYS A 143 -2.74 0.43 12.86
N GLY A 144 -1.47 0.14 12.57
CA GLY A 144 -1.08 -0.67 11.43
C GLY A 144 -0.71 -2.10 11.79
N ILE A 145 -1.16 -3.06 10.98
CA ILE A 145 -0.63 -4.43 10.95
C ILE A 145 -0.18 -4.81 9.53
N ASN A 146 0.62 -5.86 9.43
CA ASN A 146 1.14 -6.41 8.18
C ASN A 146 0.72 -7.87 8.01
N TYR A 147 0.28 -8.21 6.81
CA TYR A 147 0.05 -9.59 6.39
C TYR A 147 0.95 -9.96 5.23
N ILE A 148 1.76 -11.00 5.42
CA ILE A 148 2.39 -11.75 4.35
C ILE A 148 1.36 -12.74 3.80
N TYR A 149 1.08 -12.67 2.49
CA TYR A 149 -0.02 -13.43 1.90
C TYR A 149 0.26 -13.87 0.46
N GLY A 150 -0.45 -14.89 0.00
CA GLY A 150 -0.48 -15.27 -1.43
C GLY A 150 0.86 -15.66 -2.05
N LEU A 151 1.86 -16.03 -1.25
CA LEU A 151 3.16 -16.48 -1.72
C LEU A 151 3.04 -17.75 -2.56
N GLY A 152 3.91 -17.88 -3.56
CA GLY A 152 3.91 -19.03 -4.48
C GLY A 152 2.62 -19.19 -5.30
N GLY A 153 1.84 -18.11 -5.47
CA GLY A 153 0.56 -18.16 -6.16
C GLY A 153 -0.57 -18.78 -5.34
N ARG A 154 -0.40 -18.90 -4.02
CA ARG A 154 -1.48 -19.33 -3.12
C ARG A 154 -2.69 -18.41 -3.29
N ASP A 155 -3.85 -19.03 -3.46
CA ASP A 155 -5.12 -18.33 -3.63
C ASP A 155 -5.46 -17.46 -2.41
N VAL A 156 -6.10 -16.33 -2.67
CA VAL A 156 -6.49 -15.34 -1.66
C VAL A 156 -7.96 -15.05 -1.88
N ARG A 157 -8.79 -15.53 -0.97
CA ARG A 157 -10.24 -15.54 -1.15
C ARG A 157 -10.89 -14.31 -0.52
N VAL A 158 -12.18 -14.15 -0.77
CA VAL A 158 -12.98 -13.06 -0.19
C VAL A 158 -12.98 -13.19 1.34
N GLU A 159 -13.13 -14.42 1.85
CA GLU A 159 -13.13 -14.74 3.27
C GLU A 159 -11.78 -14.42 3.93
N SER A 160 -10.67 -14.64 3.22
CA SER A 160 -9.33 -14.25 3.68
C SER A 160 -9.24 -12.74 3.93
N ILE A 161 -9.81 -11.94 3.03
CA ILE A 161 -9.83 -10.47 3.19
C ILE A 161 -10.82 -10.05 4.28
N GLN A 162 -11.97 -10.70 4.39
CA GLN A 162 -12.93 -10.46 5.49
C GLN A 162 -12.30 -10.73 6.84
N HIS A 163 -11.49 -11.80 6.97
CA HIS A 163 -10.73 -12.08 8.19
C HIS A 163 -9.77 -10.94 8.53
N VAL A 164 -9.05 -10.38 7.56
CA VAL A 164 -8.20 -9.20 7.78
C VAL A 164 -9.01 -8.02 8.31
N PHE A 165 -10.17 -7.73 7.74
CA PHE A 165 -11.03 -6.64 8.24
C PHE A 165 -11.63 -6.91 9.62
N ALA A 166 -11.94 -8.18 9.95
CA ALA A 166 -12.40 -8.55 11.29
C ALA A 166 -11.31 -8.28 12.34
N GLU A 167 -10.04 -8.53 12.00
CA GLU A 167 -8.90 -8.17 12.85
C GLU A 167 -8.74 -6.65 12.98
N LEU A 168 -8.88 -5.90 11.89
CA LEU A 168 -8.86 -4.44 11.93
C LEU A 168 -10.00 -3.86 12.78
N GLU A 169 -11.17 -4.49 12.80
CA GLU A 169 -12.30 -4.05 13.62
C GLU A 169 -12.00 -4.20 15.11
N LYS A 170 -11.38 -5.32 15.51
CA LYS A 170 -10.90 -5.51 16.89
C LYS A 170 -9.88 -4.45 17.28
N ILE A 171 -8.87 -4.21 16.43
CA ILE A 171 -7.82 -3.21 16.65
C ILE A 171 -8.41 -1.80 16.72
N SER A 172 -9.39 -1.48 15.87
CA SER A 172 -10.09 -0.20 15.89
C SER A 172 -10.84 0.04 17.21
N GLY A 173 -11.31 -1.02 17.88
CA GLY A 173 -11.99 -0.94 19.17
C GLY A 173 -11.05 -0.92 20.37
N SER A 174 -9.97 -1.71 20.34
CA SER A 174 -9.03 -1.87 21.47
C SER A 174 -7.84 -0.91 21.42
N GLY A 175 -7.43 -0.48 20.24
CA GLY A 175 -6.17 0.21 20.00
C GLY A 175 -4.92 -0.68 20.09
N ASP A 176 -5.09 -1.97 20.38
CA ASP A 176 -4.01 -2.95 20.52
C ASP A 176 -3.84 -3.76 19.23
N THR A 177 -2.64 -3.72 18.67
CA THR A 177 -2.28 -4.42 17.44
C THR A 177 -1.85 -5.86 17.67
N GLY A 178 -1.50 -6.25 18.90
CA GLY A 178 -0.75 -7.49 19.15
C GLY A 178 0.46 -7.62 18.21
N ASP A 179 0.70 -8.81 17.69
CA ASP A 179 1.73 -9.05 16.68
C ASP A 179 1.41 -8.30 15.39
N THR A 180 2.32 -7.43 14.94
CA THR A 180 2.13 -6.68 13.70
C THR A 180 2.59 -7.45 12.47
N TYR A 181 3.47 -8.44 12.62
CA TYR A 181 4.00 -9.25 11.53
C TYR A 181 3.27 -10.60 11.46
N ARG A 182 2.32 -10.71 10.54
CA ARG A 182 1.40 -11.86 10.46
C ARG A 182 1.47 -12.54 9.10
N TYR A 183 1.10 -13.82 9.05
CA TYR A 183 0.87 -14.54 7.79
C TYR A 183 -0.60 -14.85 7.64
N LEU A 184 -1.12 -14.73 6.41
CA LEU A 184 -2.51 -15.03 6.09
C LEU A 184 -2.64 -16.45 5.53
N ASP A 185 -3.63 -17.20 6.01
CA ASP A 185 -4.00 -18.54 5.54
C ASP A 185 -2.85 -19.58 5.58
N VAL A 186 -2.04 -19.54 6.64
CA VAL A 186 -1.10 -20.62 6.96
C VAL A 186 -1.89 -21.82 7.50
N ARG A 187 -1.53 -23.02 7.05
CA ARG A 187 -2.08 -24.27 7.59
C ARG A 187 -1.19 -24.69 8.75
N GLU A 188 -1.79 -24.95 9.90
CA GLU A 188 -1.14 -25.61 11.04
C GLU A 188 -1.11 -27.14 10.84
#